data_AF-A0A1Q3W6I7-F1
#
_entry.id   AF-A0A1Q3W6I7-F1
#
_cell.length_a   1.000
_cell.length_b   1.000
_cell.length_c   1.000
_cell.angle_alpha   90.00
_cell.angle_beta   90.00
_cell.angle_gamma   90.00
#
_symmetry.space_group_name_H-M   'P 1'
#
loop_
_entity.id
_entity.type
_entity.pdbx_description
1 polymer ?
#
loop_
_entity_poly.entity_id
_entity_poly.type
_entity_poly.pdbx_seq_one_letter_code
_entity_poly.pdbx_strand_id
1 'polypeptide(L)'
;MVRISELKSRKYFSTGLSCPAELWDFDKNIPKRSHLNRKLLEAIIAKKEAAYHTKLLELESEQRKLSLQQLVQAIEEPKQVTQGLFPFLSEVCHNLTQSGKIGRAWLYKCLYTSLKEFTSNKQLSFTDIDESV
;
A
#
# COMPACT_ATOMS: atom_id res chain seq x y z
N MET A 1 9.23 -14.91 -7.58
CA MET A 1 8.93 -13.49 -7.90
C MET A 1 7.62 -13.43 -8.66
N VAL A 2 6.77 -12.43 -8.38
CA VAL A 2 5.54 -12.16 -9.13
C VAL A 2 5.78 -10.94 -10.03
N ARG A 3 5.31 -10.98 -11.26
CA ARG A 3 5.41 -9.86 -12.21
C ARG A 3 4.02 -9.26 -12.43
N ILE A 4 3.92 -7.95 -12.29
CA ILE A 4 2.71 -7.20 -12.64
C ILE A 4 3.05 -6.33 -13.85
N SER A 5 2.20 -6.39 -14.86
CA SER A 5 2.39 -5.63 -16.10
C SER A 5 1.10 -4.95 -16.51
N GLU A 6 1.18 -3.65 -16.77
CA GLU A 6 0.11 -2.85 -17.34
C GLU A 6 0.71 -2.06 -18.52
N LEU A 7 0.22 -2.34 -19.73
CA LEU A 7 0.71 -1.76 -20.98
C LEU A 7 2.25 -1.89 -21.13
N LYS A 8 2.98 -0.77 -21.09
CA LYS A 8 4.44 -0.71 -21.19
C LYS A 8 5.16 -0.79 -19.83
N SER A 9 4.43 -0.71 -18.72
CA SER A 9 5.01 -0.68 -17.38
C SER A 9 5.04 -2.09 -16.78
N ARG A 10 6.18 -2.44 -16.17
CA ARG A 10 6.43 -3.75 -15.56
C ARG A 10 7.05 -3.54 -14.19
N LYS A 11 6.55 -4.26 -13.20
CA LYS A 11 7.17 -4.33 -11.88
C LYS A 11 7.31 -5.78 -11.43
N TYR A 12 8.42 -6.06 -10.76
CA TYR A 12 8.74 -7.36 -10.21
C TYR A 12 8.71 -7.28 -8.69
N PHE A 13 8.09 -8.29 -8.08
CA PHE A 13 7.90 -8.36 -6.64
C PHE A 13 8.50 -9.63 -6.09
N SER A 14 9.25 -9.48 -5.00
CA SER A 14 9.77 -10.62 -4.27
C SER A 14 8.62 -11.34 -3.57
N THR A 15 8.59 -12.66 -3.69
CA THR A 15 7.70 -13.53 -2.92
C THR A 15 8.21 -13.73 -1.48
N GLY A 16 9.36 -13.15 -1.13
CA GLY A 16 10.04 -13.35 0.17
C GLY A 16 10.78 -14.68 0.28
N LEU A 17 10.62 -15.56 -0.71
CA LEU A 17 11.23 -16.88 -0.77
C LEU A 17 12.10 -16.99 -2.02
N SER A 18 13.29 -17.57 -1.84
CA SER A 18 14.22 -17.89 -2.92
C SER A 18 14.01 -19.32 -3.37
N CYS A 19 14.06 -19.54 -4.69
CA CYS A 19 14.08 -20.85 -5.30
C CYS A 19 15.31 -20.93 -6.22
N PRO A 20 16.16 -21.96 -6.12
CA PRO A 20 17.25 -22.17 -7.07
C PRO A 20 16.72 -22.27 -8.50
N ALA A 21 17.46 -21.71 -9.46
CA ALA A 21 17.08 -21.72 -10.88
C ALA A 21 16.92 -23.14 -11.44
N GLU A 22 17.72 -24.09 -10.94
CA GLU A 22 17.67 -25.50 -11.32
C GLU A 22 16.34 -26.17 -10.98
N LEU A 23 15.66 -25.68 -9.93
CA LEU A 23 14.39 -26.19 -9.42
C LEU A 23 13.20 -25.32 -9.84
N TRP A 24 13.40 -24.36 -10.75
CA TRP A 24 12.34 -23.49 -11.27
C TRP A 24 12.05 -23.81 -12.74
N ASP A 25 10.78 -23.91 -13.09
CA ASP A 25 10.32 -24.04 -14.47
C ASP A 25 10.04 -22.63 -15.02
N PHE A 26 10.92 -22.12 -15.89
CA PHE A 26 10.81 -20.76 -16.45
C PHE A 26 9.71 -20.64 -17.50
N ASP A 27 9.37 -21.72 -18.19
CA ASP A 27 8.30 -21.73 -19.19
C ASP A 27 6.93 -21.62 -18.49
N LYS A 28 6.76 -22.40 -17.42
CA LYS A 28 5.50 -22.43 -16.66
C LYS A 28 5.44 -21.42 -15.52
N ASN A 29 6.58 -20.82 -15.14
CA ASN A 29 6.72 -19.96 -13.96
C ASN A 29 6.29 -20.62 -12.64
N ILE A 30 6.56 -21.92 -12.50
CA ILE A 30 6.18 -22.74 -11.34
C ILE A 30 7.41 -23.49 -10.82
N PRO A 31 7.51 -23.79 -9.51
CA PRO A 31 8.54 -24.69 -9.00
C PRO A 31 8.47 -26.07 -9.67
N LYS A 32 9.62 -26.62 -10.08
CA LYS A 32 9.68 -27.98 -10.62
C LYS A 32 9.17 -29.00 -9.61
N ARG A 33 8.70 -30.13 -10.14
CA ARG A 33 8.19 -31.26 -9.33
C ARG A 33 9.20 -31.79 -8.31
N SER A 34 10.50 -31.59 -8.55
CA SER A 34 11.61 -32.01 -7.68
C SER A 34 11.82 -31.13 -6.43
N HIS A 35 11.16 -29.98 -6.31
CA HIS A 35 11.37 -29.08 -5.18
C HIS A 35 10.64 -29.58 -3.92
N LEU A 36 11.38 -29.80 -2.81
CA LEU A 36 10.85 -30.29 -1.53
C LEU A 36 9.64 -29.49 -1.02
N ASN A 37 9.73 -28.15 -1.08
CA ASN A 37 8.66 -27.24 -0.61
C ASN A 37 7.74 -26.75 -1.74
N ARG A 38 7.56 -27.53 -2.82
CA ARG A 38 6.77 -27.12 -3.98
C ARG A 38 5.37 -26.63 -3.62
N LYS A 39 4.61 -27.43 -2.83
CA LYS A 39 3.22 -27.09 -2.45
C LYS A 39 3.15 -25.77 -1.68
N LEU A 40 4.14 -25.50 -0.83
CA LEU A 40 4.20 -24.26 -0.05
C LEU A 40 4.48 -23.06 -0.96
N LEU A 41 5.41 -23.20 -1.90
CA LEU A 41 5.70 -22.14 -2.87
C LEU A 41 4.49 -21.86 -3.77
N GLU A 42 3.83 -22.91 -4.29
CA GLU A 42 2.62 -22.79 -5.09
C GLU A 42 1.50 -22.09 -4.30
N ALA A 43 1.27 -22.47 -3.04
CA ALA A 43 0.26 -21.84 -2.19
C ALA A 43 0.54 -20.34 -1.95
N ILE A 44 1.81 -19.96 -1.75
CA ILE A 44 2.21 -18.56 -1.53
C ILE A 44 2.06 -17.74 -2.81
N ILE A 45 2.45 -18.29 -3.96
CA ILE A 45 2.27 -17.63 -5.26
C ILE A 45 0.78 -17.42 -5.51
N ALA A 46 -0.04 -18.47 -5.38
CA ALA A 46 -1.49 -18.40 -5.56
C ALA A 46 -2.14 -17.40 -4.60
N LYS A 47 -1.70 -17.35 -3.33
CA LYS A 47 -2.19 -16.37 -2.36
C LYS A 47 -1.87 -14.93 -2.78
N LYS A 48 -0.64 -14.67 -3.25
CA LYS A 48 -0.26 -13.34 -3.74
C LYS A 48 -1.07 -12.97 -4.99
N GLU A 49 -1.19 -13.87 -5.97
CA GLU A 49 -2.00 -13.66 -7.17
C GLU A 49 -3.47 -13.33 -6.82
N ALA A 50 -4.08 -14.11 -5.93
CA ALA A 50 -5.44 -13.87 -5.46
C ALA A 50 -5.59 -12.48 -4.83
N ALA A 51 -4.64 -12.04 -4.00
CA ALA A 51 -4.68 -10.71 -3.39
C ALA A 51 -4.65 -9.57 -4.43
N TYR A 52 -3.81 -9.69 -5.47
CA TYR A 52 -3.78 -8.72 -6.57
C TYR A 52 -5.08 -8.75 -7.40
N HIS A 53 -5.63 -9.94 -7.69
CA HIS A 53 -6.88 -10.07 -8.43
C HIS A 53 -8.07 -9.49 -7.66
N THR A 54 -8.20 -9.76 -6.36
CA THR A 54 -9.27 -9.17 -5.54
C THR A 54 -9.18 -7.64 -5.54
N LYS A 55 -7.97 -7.08 -5.39
CA LYS A 55 -7.81 -5.62 -5.42
C LYS A 55 -8.13 -5.01 -6.79
N LEU A 56 -7.80 -5.69 -7.88
CA LEU A 56 -8.18 -5.25 -9.22
C LEU A 56 -9.71 -5.19 -9.37
N LEU A 57 -10.44 -6.21 -8.89
CA LEU A 57 -11.90 -6.23 -8.91
C LEU A 57 -12.51 -5.09 -8.07
N GLU A 58 -11.97 -4.82 -6.88
CA GLU A 58 -12.40 -3.68 -6.05
C GLU A 58 -12.22 -2.35 -6.80
N LEU A 59 -11.08 -2.14 -7.47
CA LEU A 59 -10.81 -0.91 -8.21
C LEU A 59 -11.68 -0.74 -9.46
N GLU A 60 -11.98 -1.85 -10.14
CA GLU A 60 -12.96 -1.87 -11.23
C GLU A 60 -14.35 -1.47 -10.74
N SER A 61 -14.76 -1.97 -9.57
CA SER A 61 -16.04 -1.61 -8.95
C SER A 61 -16.12 -0.13 -8.54
N GLU A 62 -15.00 0.46 -8.10
CA GLU A 62 -14.89 1.88 -7.73
C GLU A 62 -14.71 2.81 -8.95
N GLN A 63 -14.59 2.27 -10.18
CA GLN A 63 -14.21 3.01 -11.41
C GLN A 63 -12.92 3.84 -11.28
N ARG A 64 -12.06 3.52 -10.31
CA ARG A 64 -10.81 4.24 -10.04
C ARG A 64 -9.66 3.56 -10.78
N LYS A 65 -9.04 4.30 -11.70
CA LYS A 65 -7.79 3.87 -12.33
C LYS A 65 -6.62 4.23 -11.42
N LEU A 66 -6.11 3.24 -10.68
CA LEU A 66 -4.84 3.37 -9.97
C LEU A 66 -3.69 3.00 -10.90
N SER A 67 -2.61 3.78 -10.84
CA SER A 67 -1.35 3.39 -11.48
C SER A 67 -0.75 2.14 -10.81
N LEU A 68 0.10 1.39 -11.53
CA LEU A 68 0.85 0.26 -10.95
C LEU A 68 1.60 0.59 -9.65
N GLN A 69 2.01 1.84 -9.44
CA GLN A 69 2.63 2.27 -8.18
C GLN A 69 1.64 2.30 -7.02
N GLN A 70 0.45 2.84 -7.26
CA GLN A 70 -0.61 2.95 -6.25
C GLN A 70 -1.25 1.60 -5.93
N LEU A 71 -1.45 0.73 -6.92
CA LEU A 71 -1.94 -0.64 -6.71
C LEU A 71 -1.01 -1.42 -5.78
N VAL A 72 0.29 -1.32 -6.04
CA VAL A 72 1.32 -2.02 -5.27
C VAL A 72 1.40 -1.46 -3.86
N GLN A 73 1.39 -0.14 -3.72
CA GLN A 73 1.34 0.50 -2.42
C GLN A 73 0.12 0.00 -1.64
N ALA A 74 -1.08 -0.02 -2.23
CA ALA A 74 -2.28 -0.49 -1.55
C ALA A 74 -2.21 -1.94 -1.03
N ILE A 75 -1.37 -2.80 -1.62
CA ILE A 75 -1.30 -4.24 -1.29
C ILE A 75 -0.09 -4.59 -0.41
N GLU A 76 1.11 -4.07 -0.72
CA GLU A 76 2.34 -4.38 0.03
C GLU A 76 2.53 -3.48 1.25
N GLU A 77 2.10 -2.23 1.15
CA GLU A 77 2.14 -1.25 2.22
C GLU A 77 0.76 -0.63 2.32
N PRO A 78 -0.27 -1.35 2.80
CA PRO A 78 -1.56 -0.74 3.04
C PRO A 78 -1.29 0.43 3.98
N LYS A 79 -1.19 1.63 3.42
CA LYS A 79 -1.17 2.86 4.19
C LYS A 79 -2.44 2.72 4.99
N GLN A 80 -2.27 2.57 6.30
CA GLN A 80 -3.35 2.65 7.26
C GLN A 80 -4.15 3.84 6.79
N VAL A 81 -5.33 3.59 6.22
CA VAL A 81 -6.19 4.68 5.74
C VAL A 81 -6.39 5.47 7.00
N THR A 82 -5.76 6.64 7.06
CA THR A 82 -5.60 7.38 8.28
C THR A 82 -6.98 7.91 8.60
N GLN A 83 -7.75 7.14 9.38
CA GLN A 83 -9.22 7.18 9.47
C GLN A 83 -9.76 8.41 10.21
N GLY A 84 -9.04 9.52 10.14
CA GLY A 84 -9.43 10.79 10.74
C GLY A 84 -8.37 11.86 10.48
N LEU A 85 -8.76 13.10 10.77
CA LEU A 85 -7.92 14.27 10.55
C LEU A 85 -6.65 14.23 11.41
N PHE A 86 -6.77 13.82 12.69
CA PHE A 86 -5.65 13.84 13.63
C PHE A 86 -4.53 12.85 13.31
N PRO A 87 -4.83 11.56 13.03
CA PRO A 87 -3.76 10.64 12.67
C PRO A 87 -3.12 11.03 11.32
N PHE A 88 -3.88 11.66 10.41
CA PHE A 88 -3.35 12.17 9.12
C PHE A 88 -2.34 13.30 9.35
N LEU A 89 -2.69 14.28 10.19
CA LEU A 89 -1.78 15.37 10.54
C LEU A 89 -0.50 14.87 11.22
N SER A 90 -0.61 13.84 12.06
CA SER A 90 0.55 13.19 12.67
C SER A 90 1.47 12.54 11.62
N GLU A 91 0.89 11.86 10.62
CA GLU A 91 1.64 11.25 9.52
C GLU A 91 2.34 12.32 8.66
N VAL A 92 1.64 13.42 8.34
CA VAL A 92 2.23 14.54 7.59
C VAL A 92 3.41 15.15 8.36
N CYS A 93 3.27 15.38 9.66
CA CYS A 93 4.37 15.84 10.52
C CYS A 93 5.57 14.88 10.48
N HIS A 94 5.32 13.57 10.60
CA HIS A 94 6.36 12.56 10.54
C HIS A 94 7.11 12.59 9.20
N ASN A 95 6.37 12.57 8.09
CA ASN A 95 6.93 12.60 6.74
C ASN A 95 7.74 13.88 6.46
N LEU A 96 7.25 15.04 6.92
CA LEU A 96 7.96 16.31 6.80
C LEU A 96 9.26 16.31 7.59
N THR A 97 9.25 15.72 8.79
CA THR A 97 10.45 15.59 9.65
C THR A 97 11.49 14.68 9.00
N GLN A 98 11.08 13.52 8.48
CA GLN A 98 11.95 12.61 7.74
C GLN A 98 12.56 13.25 6.49
N SER A 99 11.80 14.12 5.82
CA SER A 99 12.28 14.86 4.64
C SER A 99 13.16 16.10 4.97
N GLY A 100 13.48 16.34 6.24
CA GLY A 100 14.29 17.48 6.69
C GLY A 100 13.58 18.83 6.67
N LYS A 101 12.26 18.87 6.42
CA LYS A 101 11.45 20.09 6.35
C LYS A 101 10.91 20.49 7.73
N ILE A 102 11.81 20.73 8.68
CA ILE A 102 11.51 20.90 10.11
C ILE A 102 10.53 22.05 10.37
N GLY A 103 10.71 23.20 9.72
CA GLY A 103 9.81 24.36 9.90
C GLY A 103 8.37 24.07 9.45
N ARG A 104 8.20 23.30 8.37
CA ARG A 104 6.87 22.85 7.93
C ARG A 104 6.30 21.84 8.91
N ALA A 105 7.09 20.87 9.36
CA ALA A 105 6.64 19.91 10.37
C ALA A 105 6.14 20.61 11.65
N TRP A 106 6.82 21.68 12.08
CA TRP A 106 6.41 22.48 13.24
C TRP A 106 5.04 23.15 13.02
N LEU A 107 4.81 23.76 11.85
CA LEU A 107 3.51 24.36 11.51
C LEU A 107 2.37 23.34 11.59
N TYR A 108 2.54 22.15 11.01
CA TYR A 108 1.53 21.09 11.07
C TYR A 108 1.32 20.58 12.50
N LYS A 109 2.36 20.58 13.34
CA LYS A 109 2.25 20.25 14.77
C LYS A 109 1.45 21.30 15.54
N CYS A 110 1.67 22.58 15.27
CA CYS A 110 0.87 23.66 15.86
C CYS A 110 -0.60 23.54 15.43
N LEU A 111 -0.86 23.34 14.14
CA LEU A 111 -2.21 23.13 13.62
C LEU A 111 -2.91 21.93 14.28
N TYR A 112 -2.20 20.82 14.47
CA TYR A 112 -2.71 19.66 15.21
C TYR A 112 -3.14 20.03 16.63
N THR A 113 -2.32 20.78 17.37
CA THR A 113 -2.66 21.21 18.75
C THR A 113 -3.87 22.14 18.76
N SER A 114 -3.89 23.14 17.89
CA SER A 114 -5.02 24.10 17.81
C SER A 114 -6.33 23.44 17.43
N LEU A 115 -6.33 22.50 16.47
CA LEU A 115 -7.54 21.75 16.10
C LEU A 115 -8.01 20.83 17.22
N LYS A 116 -7.09 20.23 17.97
CA LYS A 116 -7.41 19.35 19.09
C LYS A 116 -8.05 20.11 20.25
N GLU A 117 -7.58 21.32 20.51
CA GLU A 117 -8.18 22.25 21.48
C GLU A 117 -9.55 22.72 21.01
N PHE A 118 -9.67 23.16 19.74
CA PHE A 118 -10.93 23.63 19.16
C PHE A 118 -12.05 22.58 19.24
N THR A 119 -11.70 21.31 19.00
CA THR A 119 -12.67 20.21 18.98
C THR A 119 -12.90 19.53 20.32
N SER A 120 -12.26 20.01 21.40
CA SER A 120 -12.36 19.39 22.73
C SER A 120 -12.09 17.87 22.68
N ASN A 121 -11.05 17.46 21.95
CA ASN A 121 -10.66 16.05 21.77
C ASN A 121 -11.67 15.15 21.00
N LYS A 122 -12.71 15.70 20.38
CA LYS A 122 -13.59 14.90 19.50
C LYS A 122 -12.84 14.51 18.23
N GLN A 123 -13.03 13.27 17.77
CA GLN A 123 -12.45 12.84 16.50
C GLN A 123 -13.13 13.61 15.35
N LEU A 124 -12.34 14.30 14.53
CA LEU A 124 -12.78 14.96 13.31
C LEU A 124 -12.58 14.02 12.12
N SER A 125 -13.66 13.79 11.37
CA SER A 125 -13.60 13.17 10.04
C SER A 125 -13.35 14.23 8.97
N PHE A 126 -12.83 13.83 7.82
CA PHE A 126 -12.73 14.70 6.66
C PHE A 126 -14.11 15.09 6.11
N THR A 127 -15.13 14.28 6.35
CA THR A 127 -16.52 14.57 5.96
C THR A 127 -17.13 15.73 6.76
N ASP A 128 -16.60 16.01 7.94
CA ASP A 128 -17.08 17.10 8.80
C ASP A 128 -16.52 18.47 8.38
N ILE A 129 -15.58 18.50 7.42
CA ILE A 129 -14.98 19.72 6.89
C ILE A 129 -15.74 20.07 5.60
N ASP A 130 -16.66 21.03 5.71
CA ASP A 130 -17.37 21.57 4.57
C ASP A 130 -16.91 23.00 4.26
N GLU A 131 -16.97 23.39 3.00
CA GLU A 131 -16.91 24.81 2.64
C GLU A 131 -18.31 25.37 2.83
N SER A 132 -18.58 26.00 3.97
CA SER A 132 -19.81 26.78 4.10
C SER A 132 -19.70 27.98 3.16
N VAL A 133 -20.22 27.84 1.93
CA VAL A 133 -20.49 28.96 1.01
C VAL A 133 -21.70 29.74 1.51
#